data_AF-A0A3D5STH5-F1
#
_entry.id   AF-A0A3D5STH5-F1
#
_cell.length_a   1.000
_cell.length_b   1.000
_cell.length_c   1.000
_cell.angle_alpha   90.00
_cell.angle_beta   90.00
_cell.angle_gamma   90.00
#
_symmetry.space_group_name_H-M   'P 1'
#
loop_
_entity.id
_entity.type
_entity.pdbx_description
1 polymer ?
#
loop_
_entity_poly.entity_id
_entity_poly.type
_entity_poly.pdbx_seq_one_letter_code
_entity_poly.pdbx_strand_id
1 'polypeptide(L)'
;PFKLDEVREALSARGVQGITVTEVKGFGRQKGHTELYRGAEYVVDFLPKVKIDIAVRDELLDQVIETIEKSASTGKIGDGKIF
;
A
#
# COMPACT_ATOMS: atom_id res chain seq x y z
N PRO A 1 1.82 4.61 -2.50
CA PRO A 1 3.07 4.50 -3.30
C PRO A 1 4.32 4.86 -2.52
N PHE A 2 4.36 6.05 -1.90
CA PHE A 2 5.58 6.57 -1.26
C PHE A 2 6.11 5.75 -0.07
N LYS A 3 5.27 4.93 0.57
CA LYS A 3 5.66 4.04 1.68
C LYS A 3 6.39 2.76 1.25
N LEU A 4 6.47 2.47 -0.06
CA LEU A 4 7.02 1.21 -0.56
C LEU A 4 8.45 0.93 -0.07
N ASP A 5 9.33 1.93 -0.13
CA ASP A 5 10.73 1.74 0.26
C ASP A 5 10.87 1.44 1.76
N GLU A 6 10.13 2.16 2.60
CA GLU A 6 10.11 1.96 4.05
C GLU A 6 9.58 0.56 4.41
N VAL A 7 8.52 0.10 3.74
CA VAL A 7 7.98 -1.26 3.92
C VAL A 7 8.99 -2.32 3.50
N ARG A 8 9.62 -2.15 2.32
CA ARG A 8 10.63 -3.08 1.80
C ARG A 8 11.82 -3.21 2.74
N GLU A 9 12.32 -2.10 3.28
CA GLU A 9 13.46 -2.10 4.22
C GLU A 9 13.10 -2.76 5.54
N ALA A 10 11.93 -2.45 6.09
CA ALA A 10 11.44 -3.04 7.33
C ALA A 10 11.29 -4.57 7.21
N LEU A 11 10.73 -5.04 6.10
CA LEU A 11 10.58 -6.47 5.79
C LEU A 11 11.95 -7.17 5.63
N SER A 12 12.89 -6.53 4.93
CA SER A 12 14.25 -7.04 4.77
C SER A 12 14.97 -7.20 6.12
N ALA A 13 14.81 -6.25 7.04
CA ALA A 13 15.39 -6.32 8.38
C ALA A 13 14.80 -7.46 9.22
N ARG A 14 13.63 -7.99 8.85
CA ARG A 14 12.97 -9.15 9.47
C ARG A 14 13.21 -10.47 8.73
N GLY A 15 14.10 -10.48 7.72
CA GLY A 15 14.47 -11.69 6.99
C GLY A 15 13.54 -12.05 5.83
N VAL A 16 12.63 -11.17 5.42
CA VAL A 16 11.84 -11.34 4.19
C VAL A 16 12.68 -10.88 3.00
N GLN A 17 13.11 -11.84 2.18
CA GLN A 17 14.09 -11.59 1.11
C GLN A 17 13.46 -11.29 -0.26
N GLY A 18 12.15 -11.50 -0.42
CA GLY A 18 11.46 -11.34 -1.70
C GLY A 18 10.06 -10.77 -1.54
N ILE A 19 9.73 -9.82 -2.39
CA ILE A 19 8.39 -9.24 -2.54
C ILE A 19 8.10 -9.09 -4.04
N THR A 20 6.84 -9.24 -4.43
CA THR A 20 6.37 -8.87 -5.77
C THR A 20 5.55 -7.60 -5.67
N VAL A 21 5.85 -6.61 -6.53
CA VAL A 21 5.21 -5.29 -6.49
C VAL A 21 4.41 -5.09 -7.77
N THR A 22 3.14 -4.71 -7.64
CA THR A 22 2.26 -4.38 -8.76
C THR A 22 1.64 -3.00 -8.54
N GLU A 23 1.70 -2.14 -9.56
CA GLU A 23 0.96 -0.89 -9.55
C GLU A 23 -0.53 -1.18 -9.76
N VAL A 24 -1.37 -0.64 -8.87
CA VAL A 24 -2.82 -0.86 -8.92
C VAL A 24 -3.57 0.45 -8.69
N LYS A 25 -4.86 0.42 -8.99
CA LYS A 25 -5.80 1.50 -8.75
C LYS A 25 -6.81 1.05 -7.69
N GLY A 26 -6.97 1.84 -6.62
CA GLY A 26 -7.86 1.53 -5.51
C GLY A 26 -9.02 2.51 -5.39
N PHE A 27 -10.20 2.00 -5.05
CA PHE A 27 -11.38 2.79 -4.69
C PHE A 27 -11.86 2.39 -3.29
N GLY A 28 -12.40 3.34 -2.53
CA GLY A 28 -12.92 3.07 -1.19
C GLY A 28 -13.22 4.33 -0.39
N ARG A 29 -12.98 4.27 0.92
CA ARG A 29 -13.28 5.39 1.86
C ARG A 29 -12.48 6.65 1.57
N GLN A 30 -11.29 6.49 0.99
CA GLN A 30 -10.56 7.61 0.41
C GLN A 30 -11.27 7.98 -0.89
N LYS A 31 -12.28 8.84 -0.78
CA LYS A 31 -13.07 9.29 -1.92
C LYS A 31 -12.15 9.98 -2.93
N GLY A 32 -12.44 9.76 -4.20
CA GLY A 32 -11.90 10.58 -5.29
C GLY A 32 -12.13 12.06 -5.04
N HIS A 33 -11.22 12.90 -5.54
CA HIS A 33 -11.46 14.33 -5.65
C HIS A 33 -11.79 14.67 -7.10
N THR A 34 -12.66 15.66 -7.32
CA THR A 34 -12.89 16.22 -8.66
C THR A 34 -11.67 17.06 -9.02
N GLU A 35 -10.93 16.66 -10.04
CA GLU A 35 -9.84 17.48 -10.59
C GLU A 35 -10.33 18.19 -11.84
N LEU A 36 -10.05 19.49 -11.95
CA LEU A 36 -10.23 20.23 -13.18
C LEU A 36 -9.04 19.94 -14.11
N TYR A 37 -9.25 19.11 -15.12
CA TYR A 37 -8.25 18.83 -16.15
C TYR A 37 -8.65 19.51 -17.46
N ARG A 38 -7.85 20.49 -17.89
CA ARG A 38 -8.08 21.30 -19.12
C ARG A 38 -9.49 21.91 -19.22
N GLY A 39 -10.05 22.37 -18.10
CA GLY A 39 -11.36 23.04 -18.07
C GLY A 39 -12.56 22.10 -18.04
N ALA A 40 -12.36 20.78 -17.96
CA ALA A 40 -13.42 19.81 -17.68
C ALA A 40 -13.23 19.21 -16.29
N GLU A 41 -14.33 19.03 -15.56
CA GLU A 41 -14.34 18.30 -14.28
C GLU A 41 -14.18 16.80 -14.55
N TYR A 42 -13.11 16.21 -14.03
CA TYR A 42 -12.91 14.77 -14.01
C TYR A 42 -13.08 14.27 -12.57
N VAL A 43 -14.01 13.34 -12.37
CA VAL A 43 -14.14 12.60 -11.11
C VAL A 43 -13.07 11.53 -11.10
N VAL A 44 -12.10 11.63 -10.17
CA VAL A 44 -11.05 10.62 -10.02
C VAL A 44 -11.57 9.49 -9.14
N ASP A 45 -12.28 8.52 -9.73
CA ASP A 45 -12.82 7.39 -8.96
C ASP A 45 -11.73 6.46 -8.39
N PHE A 46 -10.53 6.45 -8.96
CA PHE A 46 -9.47 5.53 -8.53
C PHE A 46 -8.18 6.25 -8.19
N LEU A 47 -7.64 5.93 -7.03
CA LEU A 47 -6.35 6.46 -6.57
C LEU A 47 -5.22 5.44 -6.83
N PRO A 48 -4.04 5.89 -7.28
CA PRO A 48 -2.90 5.02 -7.47
C PRO A 48 -2.42 4.44 -6.14
N LYS A 49 -2.24 3.12 -6.12
CA LYS A 49 -1.77 2.34 -4.98
C LYS A 49 -0.71 1.35 -5.46
N VAL A 50 -0.02 0.75 -4.50
CA VAL A 50 0.95 -0.33 -4.75
C VAL A 50 0.43 -1.56 -4.03
N LYS A 51 0.33 -2.67 -4.73
CA LYS A 51 0.06 -3.99 -4.15
C LYS A 51 1.38 -4.71 -3.96
N ILE A 52 1.59 -5.28 -2.77
CA ILE A 52 2.76 -6.07 -2.44
C ILE A 52 2.25 -7.49 -2.16
N ASP A 53 2.71 -8.47 -2.95
CA ASP A 53 2.46 -9.88 -2.70
C ASP A 53 3.74 -10.50 -2.11
N ILE A 54 3.58 -11.21 -0.98
CA ILE A 54 4.69 -11.78 -0.21
C ILE A 54 4.33 -13.21 0.17
N ALA A 55 5.21 -14.16 -0.14
CA ALA A 55 5.11 -15.53 0.34
C ALA A 55 6.06 -15.71 1.52
N VAL A 56 5.52 -16.10 2.68
CA VAL A 56 6.28 -16.35 3.90
C VAL A 56 5.85 -17.66 4.53
N ARG A 57 6.69 -18.20 5.41
CA ARG A 57 6.30 -19.33 6.26
C ARG A 57 5.32 -18.85 7.33
N ASP A 58 4.46 -19.75 7.78
CA ASP A 58 3.42 -19.45 8.76
C ASP A 58 3.98 -18.86 10.06
N GLU A 59 5.17 -19.28 10.49
CA GLU A 59 5.79 -18.77 11.72
C GLU A 59 6.22 -17.29 11.62
N LEU A 60 6.30 -16.74 10.40
CA LEU A 60 6.64 -15.34 10.15
C LEU A 60 5.41 -14.47 9.88
N LEU A 61 4.22 -15.06 9.71
CA LEU A 61 3.02 -14.35 9.24
C LEU A 61 2.68 -13.14 10.13
N ASP A 62 2.54 -13.36 11.44
CA ASP A 62 2.17 -12.30 12.38
C ASP A 62 3.21 -11.17 12.42
N GLN A 63 4.49 -11.55 12.41
CA GLN A 63 5.60 -10.60 12.38
C GLN A 63 5.60 -9.74 11.11
N VAL A 64 5.25 -10.34 9.96
CA VAL A 64 5.17 -9.65 8.67
C VAL A 64 4.01 -8.66 8.67
N ILE A 65 2.83 -9.09 9.13
CA ILE A 65 1.65 -8.22 9.25
C ILE A 65 1.98 -7.01 10.12
N GLU A 66 2.52 -7.22 11.32
CA GLU A 66 2.90 -6.15 12.25
C GLU A 66 3.94 -5.19 11.64
N THR A 67 4.91 -5.74 10.92
CA THR A 67 5.96 -4.95 10.25
C THR A 67 5.38 -4.06 9.15
N ILE A 68 4.46 -4.58 8.34
CA ILE A 68 3.78 -3.81 7.28
C ILE A 68 2.88 -2.74 7.90
N GLU A 69 2.08 -3.07 8.93
CA GLU A 69 1.23 -2.08 9.59
C GLU A 69 2.04 -0.90 10.15
N LYS A 70 3.15 -1.17 10.84
CA LYS A 70 3.99 -0.12 11.43
C LYS A 70 4.68 0.76 10.40
N SER A 71 5.19 0.17 9.31
CA SER A 71 5.93 0.92 8.29
C SER A 71 5.03 1.63 7.28
N ALA A 72 3.88 1.04 6.93
CA ALA A 72 2.95 1.62 5.96
C ALA A 72 1.96 2.64 6.58
N SER A 73 1.68 2.55 7.87
CA SER A 73 0.69 3.42 8.53
C SER A 73 1.14 4.89 8.57
N THR A 74 0.19 5.78 8.28
CA THR A 74 0.33 7.23 8.41
C THR A 74 -0.71 7.80 9.38
N GLY A 75 -1.66 6.98 9.81
CA GLY A 75 -2.81 7.41 10.61
C GLY A 75 -3.87 8.17 9.80
N LYS A 76 -3.75 8.19 8.46
CA LYS A 76 -4.69 8.88 7.57
C LYS A 76 -5.53 7.89 6.78
N ILE A 77 -6.68 8.36 6.32
CA ILE A 77 -7.54 7.56 5.44
C ILE A 77 -6.77 7.22 4.16
N GLY A 78 -6.68 5.92 3.85
CA GLY A 78 -6.06 5.44 2.62
C GLY A 78 -4.75 4.67 2.79
N ASP A 79 -4.32 4.39 4.03
CA ASP A 79 -3.09 3.63 4.30
C ASP A 79 -3.09 2.24 3.63
N GLY A 80 -4.25 1.61 3.49
CA GLY A 80 -4.41 0.38 2.69
C GLY A 80 -5.15 -0.71 3.45
N LYS A 81 -4.90 -1.94 3.04
CA LYS A 81 -5.44 -3.18 3.62
C LYS A 81 -4.39 -4.29 3.46
N ILE A 82 -4.41 -5.24 4.38
CA ILE A 82 -3.65 -6.49 4.29
C ILE A 82 -4.67 -7.63 4.16
N PHE A 83 -4.37 -8.61 3.32
CA PHE A 83 -5.19 -9.81 3.07
C PHE A 83 -4.33 -11.05 3.22
#